data_AF-A0A9J5XI97-F1
#
_entry.id   AF-A0A9J5XI97-F1
#
_cell.length_a   1.000
_cell.length_b   1.000
_cell.length_c   1.000
_cell.angle_alpha   90.00
_cell.angle_beta   90.00
_cell.angle_gamma   90.00
#
_symmetry.space_group_name_H-M   'P 1'
#
loop_
_entity.id
_entity.type
_entity.pdbx_description
1 polymer ?
#
loop_
_entity_poly.entity_id
_entity_poly.type
_entity_poly.pdbx_seq_one_letter_code
_entity_poly.pdbx_strand_id
1 'polypeptide(L)'
;MKNLFQGDNNISIISWGLVTISEVIFTIIWLVTQSFRWRPVARSVMPENLPADSELPGIDVFICTADPTKEPVLEVMNTVLSAMSLDYPPEKLSVYLSDDGGATVTLYAIKEACGFARVWVPFCRKYGVKTICPDAFFSSFGDDERLILRGNEFKNEEENIKNI
;
A
#
# COMPACT_ATOMS: atom_id res chain seq x y z
N MET A 1 7.17 38.20 -52.11
CA MET A 1 6.56 36.99 -51.50
C MET A 1 7.06 35.71 -52.20
N LYS A 2 8.38 35.56 -52.40
CA LYS A 2 9.00 34.36 -53.02
C LYS A 2 10.20 33.79 -52.22
N ASN A 3 10.51 34.35 -51.05
CA ASN A 3 11.69 33.97 -50.27
C ASN A 3 11.34 33.38 -48.89
N LEU A 4 10.13 32.83 -48.70
CA LEU A 4 9.75 32.22 -47.41
C LEU A 4 9.98 30.69 -47.36
N PHE A 5 10.43 30.08 -48.45
CA PHE A 5 10.64 28.63 -48.57
C PHE A 5 12.05 28.25 -49.03
N GLN A 6 13.04 29.08 -48.71
CA GLN A 6 14.44 28.78 -49.02
C GLN A 6 15.22 28.52 -47.72
N GLY A 7 14.89 27.39 -47.10
CA GLY A 7 15.65 26.79 -46.00
C GLY A 7 15.72 25.29 -46.27
N ASP A 8 16.93 24.73 -46.22
CA ASP A 8 17.28 23.34 -46.55
C ASP A 8 16.10 22.37 -46.61
N ASN A 9 15.61 22.11 -47.84
CA ASN A 9 14.45 21.26 -48.12
C ASN A 9 14.57 19.85 -47.51
N ASN A 10 15.79 19.39 -47.22
CA ASN A 10 16.04 18.09 -46.60
C ASN A 10 15.69 18.04 -45.09
N ILE A 11 15.86 19.12 -44.33
CA ILE A 11 15.57 19.16 -42.88
C ILE A 11 14.06 19.21 -42.65
N SER A 12 13.33 19.90 -43.52
CA SER A 12 11.87 19.98 -43.49
C SER A 12 11.22 18.60 -43.68
N ILE A 13 11.62 17.83 -44.70
CA ILE A 13 11.00 16.53 -45.01
C ILE A 13 11.25 15.50 -43.90
N ILE A 14 12.46 15.45 -43.34
CA ILE A 14 12.80 14.53 -42.24
C ILE A 14 11.98 14.88 -40.99
N SER A 15 11.89 16.16 -40.63
CA SER A 15 11.12 16.61 -39.47
C SER A 15 9.63 16.31 -39.63
N TRP A 16 9.06 16.59 -40.81
CA TRP A 16 7.67 16.24 -41.14
C TRP A 16 7.42 14.73 -41.11
N GLY A 17 8.36 13.92 -41.61
CA GLY A 17 8.27 12.46 -41.56
C GLY A 17 8.28 11.93 -40.12
N LEU A 18 9.19 12.44 -39.28
CA LEU A 18 9.28 12.05 -37.86
C LEU A 18 8.01 12.41 -37.08
N VAL A 19 7.48 13.64 -37.26
CA VAL A 19 6.22 14.06 -36.64
C VAL A 19 5.07 13.17 -37.10
N THR A 20 4.97 12.89 -38.40
CA THR A 20 3.92 12.02 -38.95
C THR A 20 3.98 10.60 -38.39
N ILE A 21 5.17 10.02 -38.30
CA ILE A 21 5.38 8.68 -37.72
C ILE A 21 5.00 8.69 -36.23
N SER A 22 5.37 9.74 -35.49
CA SER A 22 4.99 9.89 -34.08
C SER A 22 3.48 9.92 -33.89
N GLU A 23 2.75 10.69 -34.70
CA GLU A 23 1.28 10.78 -34.64
C GLU A 23 0.60 9.44 -34.97
N VAL A 24 1.14 8.70 -35.95
CA VAL A 24 0.63 7.36 -36.29
C VAL A 24 0.83 6.39 -35.12
N ILE A 25 2.01 6.37 -34.49
CA ILE A 25 2.29 5.54 -33.32
C ILE A 25 1.36 5.92 -32.17
N PHE A 26 1.20 7.22 -31.89
CA PHE A 26 0.32 7.70 -30.83
C PHE A 26 -1.15 7.32 -31.09
N THR A 27 -1.61 7.45 -32.33
CA THR A 27 -2.97 7.05 -32.74
C THR A 27 -3.19 5.54 -32.56
N ILE A 28 -2.22 4.71 -32.92
CA ILE A 28 -2.29 3.25 -32.72
C ILE A 28 -2.34 2.91 -31.24
N ILE A 29 -1.47 3.51 -30.41
CA ILE A 29 -1.49 3.32 -28.95
C ILE A 29 -2.85 3.78 -28.37
N TRP A 30 -3.36 4.93 -28.82
CA TRP A 30 -4.66 5.42 -28.38
C TRP A 30 -5.79 4.46 -28.74
N LEU A 31 -5.81 3.92 -29.97
CA LEU A 31 -6.82 2.97 -30.42
C LEU A 31 -6.76 1.67 -29.61
N VAL A 32 -5.56 1.13 -29.37
CA VAL A 32 -5.37 -0.07 -28.55
C VAL A 32 -5.76 0.19 -27.09
N THR A 33 -5.51 1.39 -26.54
CA THR A 33 -5.91 1.70 -25.16
C THR A 33 -7.42 1.87 -24.99
N GLN A 34 -8.18 2.22 -26.04
CA GLN A 34 -9.64 2.29 -25.97
C GLN A 34 -10.29 0.94 -25.69
N SER A 35 -9.71 -0.18 -26.13
CA SER A 35 -10.31 -1.51 -25.94
C SER A 35 -10.47 -1.87 -24.45
N PHE A 36 -9.55 -1.42 -23.59
CA PHE A 36 -9.63 -1.65 -22.14
C PHE A 36 -10.71 -0.81 -21.45
N ARG A 37 -11.20 0.26 -22.09
CA ARG A 37 -12.20 1.18 -21.53
C ARG A 37 -13.63 0.82 -21.91
N TRP A 38 -13.82 -0.07 -22.88
CA TRP A 38 -15.14 -0.36 -23.45
C TRP A 38 -16.10 -1.08 -22.51
N ARG A 39 -15.56 -1.86 -21.57
CA ARG A 39 -16.37 -2.63 -20.60
C ARG A 39 -15.71 -2.63 -19.23
N PRO A 40 -15.83 -1.55 -18.44
CA PRO A 40 -15.34 -1.55 -17.07
C PRO A 40 -16.07 -2.62 -16.26
N VAL A 41 -15.32 -3.46 -15.56
CA VAL A 41 -15.85 -4.50 -14.66
C VAL A 41 -15.79 -3.97 -13.24
N ALA A 42 -16.95 -3.72 -12.63
CA ALA A 42 -17.06 -3.46 -11.21
C ALA A 42 -17.35 -4.78 -10.47
N ARG A 43 -16.74 -4.98 -9.30
CA ARG A 43 -16.97 -6.13 -8.43
C ARG A 43 -17.39 -5.63 -7.05
N SER A 44 -18.42 -6.23 -6.48
CA SER A 44 -18.77 -6.09 -5.06
C SER A 44 -18.29 -7.32 -4.30
N VAL A 45 -17.81 -7.11 -3.08
CA VAL A 45 -17.44 -8.19 -2.15
C VAL A 45 -18.59 -8.41 -1.17
N MET A 46 -18.82 -9.67 -0.79
CA MET A 46 -19.85 -10.08 0.17
C MET A 46 -19.17 -10.92 1.27
N PRO A 47 -18.46 -10.30 2.23
CA PRO A 47 -17.74 -11.02 3.29
C PRO A 47 -18.65 -11.91 4.14
N GLU A 48 -19.94 -11.59 4.23
CA GLU A 48 -20.96 -12.38 4.93
C GLU A 48 -21.14 -13.80 4.37
N ASN A 49 -20.70 -14.04 3.13
CA ASN A 49 -20.76 -15.36 2.49
C ASN A 49 -19.47 -16.16 2.64
N LEU A 50 -18.49 -15.66 3.39
CA LEU A 50 -17.26 -16.41 3.68
C LEU A 50 -17.59 -17.61 4.56
N PRO A 51 -16.86 -18.73 4.38
CA PRO A 51 -16.99 -19.87 5.27
C PRO A 51 -16.45 -19.53 6.66
N ALA A 52 -16.69 -20.41 7.63
CA ALA A 52 -16.15 -20.24 8.97
C ALA A 52 -14.62 -20.14 8.95
N ASP A 53 -14.06 -19.43 9.93
CA ASP A 53 -12.61 -19.21 10.10
C ASP A 53 -11.79 -20.50 10.02
N SER A 54 -12.33 -21.62 10.50
CA SER A 54 -11.69 -22.94 10.45
C SER A 54 -11.49 -23.49 9.03
N GLU A 55 -12.27 -23.04 8.06
CA GLU A 55 -12.20 -23.46 6.65
C GLU A 55 -11.39 -22.51 5.77
N LEU A 56 -11.01 -21.34 6.28
CA LEU A 56 -10.20 -20.38 5.55
C LEU A 56 -8.80 -20.96 5.22
N PRO A 57 -8.19 -20.61 4.07
CA PRO A 57 -6.84 -21.07 3.71
C PRO A 57 -5.75 -20.40 4.57
N GLY A 58 -4.53 -20.94 4.57
CA GLY A 58 -3.37 -20.20 5.05
C GLY A 58 -3.04 -19.00 4.15
N ILE A 59 -2.61 -17.89 4.74
CA ILE A 59 -2.17 -16.68 4.04
C ILE A 59 -0.78 -16.30 4.51
N ASP A 60 0.13 -16.10 3.54
CA ASP A 60 1.47 -15.59 3.77
C ASP A 60 1.57 -14.17 3.22
N VAL A 61 1.92 -13.21 4.08
CA VAL A 61 2.16 -11.81 3.71
C VAL A 61 3.66 -11.60 3.61
N PHE A 62 4.15 -11.25 2.42
CA PHE A 62 5.55 -10.93 2.17
C PHE A 62 5.74 -9.41 2.10
N ILE A 63 6.65 -8.89 2.91
CA ILE A 63 7.06 -7.50 2.93
C ILE A 63 8.54 -7.48 2.57
N CYS A 64 8.91 -6.73 1.52
CA CYS A 64 10.29 -6.61 1.08
C CYS A 64 10.74 -5.16 1.25
N THR A 65 11.95 -4.96 1.78
CA THR A 65 12.61 -3.66 1.86
C THR A 65 14.03 -3.76 1.34
N ALA A 66 14.52 -2.70 0.68
CA ALA A 66 15.82 -2.69 0.02
C ALA A 66 16.79 -1.65 0.58
N ASP A 67 16.30 -0.52 1.10
CA ASP A 67 17.17 0.56 1.58
C ASP A 67 16.48 1.37 2.69
N PRO A 68 17.03 1.40 3.92
CA PRO A 68 16.40 2.05 5.07
C PRO A 68 16.33 3.59 4.97
N THR A 69 17.06 4.20 4.03
CA THR A 69 17.04 5.64 3.77
C THR A 69 15.94 6.01 2.78
N LYS A 70 15.72 5.16 1.76
CA LYS A 70 14.65 5.37 0.76
C LYS A 70 13.30 4.85 1.23
N GLU A 71 13.31 3.80 2.04
CA GLU A 71 12.15 3.17 2.65
C GLU A 71 12.32 3.27 4.17
N PRO A 72 11.79 4.34 4.79
CA PRO A 72 12.02 4.58 6.21
C PRO A 72 11.61 3.39 7.06
N VAL A 73 12.53 2.92 7.90
CA VAL A 73 12.36 1.67 8.68
C VAL A 73 11.10 1.70 9.55
N LEU A 74 10.73 2.87 10.08
CA LEU A 74 9.51 3.03 10.87
C LEU A 74 8.23 2.77 10.04
N GLU A 75 8.19 3.23 8.79
CA GLU A 75 7.06 2.98 7.87
C GLU A 75 6.98 1.49 7.50
N VAL A 76 8.13 0.83 7.31
CA VAL A 76 8.20 -0.62 7.11
C VAL A 76 7.66 -1.36 8.35
N MET A 77 8.04 -0.95 9.56
CA MET A 77 7.52 -1.56 10.79
C MET A 77 6.01 -1.32 10.99
N ASN A 78 5.49 -0.15 10.64
CA ASN A 78 4.05 0.10 10.62
C ASN A 78 3.32 -0.85 9.66
N THR A 79 3.91 -1.15 8.51
CA THR A 79 3.37 -2.12 7.55
C THR A 79 3.39 -3.55 8.13
N VAL A 80 4.49 -3.94 8.77
CA VAL A 80 4.59 -5.25 9.47
C VAL A 80 3.52 -5.38 10.57
N LEU A 81 3.39 -4.37 11.43
CA LEU A 81 2.40 -4.35 12.50
C LEU A 81 0.97 -4.39 11.97
N SER A 82 0.70 -3.64 10.89
CA SER A 82 -0.59 -3.67 10.19
C SER A 82 -0.88 -5.08 9.66
N ALA A 83 0.09 -5.72 9.00
CA ALA A 83 -0.07 -7.07 8.48
C ALA A 83 -0.36 -8.09 9.60
N MET A 84 0.33 -7.98 10.75
CA MET A 84 0.09 -8.84 11.91
C MET A 84 -1.28 -8.63 12.57
N SER A 85 -1.84 -7.42 12.43
CA SER A 85 -3.15 -7.03 12.98
C SER A 85 -4.33 -7.26 12.03
N LEU A 86 -4.13 -7.94 10.89
CA LEU A 86 -5.23 -8.31 10.00
C LEU A 86 -6.28 -9.16 10.73
N ASP A 87 -7.55 -8.96 10.37
CA ASP A 87 -8.68 -9.75 10.86
C ASP A 87 -8.69 -11.13 10.18
N TYR A 88 -7.81 -12.00 10.66
CA TYR A 88 -7.63 -13.37 10.16
C TYR A 88 -7.20 -14.31 11.28
N PRO A 89 -7.52 -15.62 11.19
CA PRO A 89 -7.11 -16.58 12.20
C PRO A 89 -5.58 -16.61 12.38
N PRO A 90 -5.06 -16.43 13.62
CA PRO A 90 -3.63 -16.27 13.87
C PRO A 90 -2.79 -17.49 13.49
N GLU A 91 -3.36 -18.69 13.54
CA GLU A 91 -2.70 -19.93 13.12
C GLU A 91 -2.61 -20.09 11.60
N LYS A 92 -3.27 -19.21 10.83
CA LYS A 92 -3.31 -19.23 9.37
C LYS A 92 -2.69 -18.01 8.72
N LEU A 93 -2.29 -17.01 9.51
CA LEU A 93 -1.65 -15.80 9.01
C LEU A 93 -0.16 -15.82 9.37
N SER A 94 0.69 -15.82 8.34
CA SER A 94 2.14 -15.70 8.51
C SER A 94 2.63 -14.42 7.84
N VAL A 95 3.51 -13.68 8.51
CA VAL A 95 4.09 -12.43 7.99
C VAL A 95 5.60 -12.60 7.89
N TYR A 96 6.15 -12.33 6.70
CA TYR A 96 7.56 -12.47 6.36
C TYR A 96 8.13 -11.12 5.95
N LEU A 97 9.25 -10.72 6.54
CA LEU A 97 10.01 -9.54 6.16
C LEU A 97 11.32 -9.97 5.50
N SER A 98 11.53 -9.58 4.24
CA SER A 98 12.79 -9.70 3.51
C SER A 98 13.49 -8.34 3.50
N ASP A 99 14.72 -8.29 4.02
CA ASP A 99 15.58 -7.11 3.94
C ASP A 99 16.72 -7.38 2.96
N ASP A 100 16.53 -6.91 1.72
CA ASP A 100 17.50 -7.04 0.64
C ASP A 100 18.69 -6.08 0.84
N GLY A 101 18.51 -5.02 1.65
CA GLY A 101 19.55 -4.09 2.03
C GLY A 101 20.48 -4.61 3.13
N GLY A 102 20.07 -5.67 3.84
CA GLY A 102 20.83 -6.28 4.94
C GLY A 102 21.18 -5.28 6.05
N ALA A 103 20.29 -4.31 6.31
CA ALA A 103 20.58 -3.20 7.19
C ALA A 103 20.37 -3.59 8.67
N THR A 104 21.39 -3.35 9.50
CA THR A 104 21.33 -3.67 10.93
C THR A 104 20.22 -2.92 11.67
N VAL A 105 19.85 -1.73 11.20
CA VAL A 105 18.74 -0.94 11.74
C VAL A 105 17.39 -1.63 11.51
N THR A 106 17.18 -2.30 10.37
CA THR A 106 15.96 -3.07 10.09
C THR A 106 15.83 -4.24 11.05
N LEU A 107 16.93 -4.95 11.32
CA LEU A 107 16.98 -6.04 12.30
C LEU A 107 16.65 -5.57 13.73
N TYR A 108 17.16 -4.40 14.13
CA TYR A 108 16.81 -3.83 15.43
C TYR A 108 15.34 -3.42 15.48
N ALA A 109 14.86 -2.73 14.45
CA ALA A 109 13.49 -2.25 14.40
C ALA A 109 12.45 -3.38 14.40
N ILE A 110 12.69 -4.49 13.70
CA ILE A 110 11.77 -5.64 13.72
C ILE A 110 11.71 -6.28 15.11
N LYS A 111 12.80 -6.28 15.88
CA LYS A 111 12.80 -6.77 17.25
C LYS A 111 11.92 -5.90 18.15
N GLU A 112 12.06 -4.58 18.05
CA GLU A 112 11.22 -3.64 18.81
C GLU A 112 9.75 -3.69 18.38
N ALA A 113 9.50 -3.77 17.06
CA ALA A 113 8.15 -3.94 16.51
C ALA A 113 7.50 -5.24 17.01
N CYS A 114 8.22 -6.36 17.05
CA CYS A 114 7.74 -7.61 17.65
C CYS A 114 7.39 -7.46 19.13
N GLY A 115 8.12 -6.63 19.88
CA GLY A 115 7.79 -6.27 21.26
C GLY A 115 6.47 -5.52 21.35
N PHE A 116 6.32 -4.47 20.55
CA PHE A 116 5.11 -3.65 20.49
C PHE A 116 3.88 -4.43 19.99
N ALA A 117 4.06 -5.33 19.02
CA ALA A 117 3.01 -6.18 18.46
C ALA A 117 2.25 -6.98 19.53
N ARG A 118 2.92 -7.35 20.63
CA ARG A 118 2.31 -8.08 21.75
C ARG A 118 1.21 -7.31 22.46
N VAL A 119 1.24 -5.98 22.38
CA VAL A 119 0.20 -5.11 22.95
C VAL A 119 -0.73 -4.60 21.86
N TRP A 120 -0.18 -4.23 20.69
CA TRP A 120 -0.94 -3.68 19.58
C TRP A 120 -1.92 -4.68 18.95
N VAL A 121 -1.47 -5.89 18.61
CA VAL A 121 -2.31 -6.89 17.91
C VAL A 121 -3.53 -7.29 18.75
N PRO A 122 -3.40 -7.61 20.06
CA PRO A 122 -4.56 -7.88 20.90
C PRO A 122 -5.50 -6.67 21.05
N PHE A 123 -4.96 -5.46 21.14
CA PHE A 123 -5.75 -4.23 21.21
C PHE A 123 -6.60 -4.05 19.94
N CYS A 124 -6.00 -4.18 18.76
CA CYS A 124 -6.73 -4.09 17.49
C CYS A 124 -7.88 -5.11 17.42
N ARG A 125 -7.62 -6.36 17.81
CA ARG A 125 -8.63 -7.43 17.80
C ARG A 125 -9.73 -7.23 18.83
N LYS A 126 -9.38 -6.79 20.05
CA LYS A 126 -10.33 -6.57 21.15
C LYS A 126 -11.38 -5.51 20.79
N TYR A 127 -10.96 -4.43 20.15
CA TYR A 127 -11.85 -3.31 19.83
C TYR A 127 -12.29 -3.25 18.37
N GLY A 128 -11.86 -4.19 17.53
CA GLY A 128 -12.19 -4.21 16.10
C GLY A 128 -11.67 -2.97 15.37
N VAL A 129 -10.43 -2.56 15.68
CA VAL A 129 -9.79 -1.39 15.07
C VAL A 129 -9.59 -1.64 13.57
N LYS A 130 -10.16 -0.76 12.73
CA LYS A 130 -10.06 -0.77 11.26
C LYS A 130 -8.77 -0.12 10.79
N THR A 131 -8.35 0.97 11.44
CA THR A 131 -7.08 1.64 11.15
C THR A 131 -5.95 0.91 11.87
N ILE A 132 -5.53 -0.23 11.34
CA ILE A 132 -4.57 -1.14 12.01
C ILE A 132 -3.11 -0.66 11.95
N CYS A 133 -2.81 0.36 11.16
CA CYS A 133 -1.51 1.04 11.16
C CYS A 133 -1.40 1.93 12.41
N PRO A 134 -0.43 1.69 13.32
CA PRO A 134 -0.31 2.46 14.56
C PRO A 134 -0.16 3.96 14.30
N ASP A 135 0.72 4.35 13.38
CA ASP A 135 0.95 5.77 13.08
C ASP A 135 -0.31 6.45 12.53
N ALA A 136 -1.02 5.78 11.61
CA ALA A 136 -2.29 6.27 11.07
C ALA A 136 -3.38 6.36 12.15
N PHE A 137 -3.49 5.36 13.03
CA PHE A 137 -4.45 5.33 14.12
C PHE A 137 -4.24 6.46 15.13
N PHE A 138 -2.98 6.77 15.45
CA PHE A 138 -2.67 7.84 16.40
C PHE A 138 -2.70 9.23 15.78
N SER A 139 -2.56 9.34 14.45
CA SER A 139 -2.73 10.58 13.69
C SER A 139 -4.18 11.07 13.63
N SER A 140 -4.41 12.21 12.96
CA SER A 140 -5.76 12.73 12.70
C SER A 140 -6.63 11.79 11.85
N PHE A 141 -6.04 10.86 11.10
CA PHE A 141 -6.81 9.89 10.29
C PHE A 141 -7.59 8.89 11.15
N GLY A 142 -7.12 8.59 12.37
CA GLY A 142 -7.78 7.69 13.30
C GLY A 142 -8.80 8.37 14.23
N ASP A 143 -8.96 9.70 14.15
CA ASP A 143 -9.84 10.44 15.07
C ASP A 143 -11.27 9.92 15.04
N ASP A 144 -11.89 9.81 13.87
CA ASP A 144 -13.29 9.37 13.71
C ASP A 144 -13.51 7.98 14.31
N GLU A 145 -12.57 7.07 14.13
CA GLU A 145 -12.65 5.73 14.68
C GLU A 145 -12.50 5.71 16.20
N ARG A 146 -11.51 6.42 16.75
CA ARG A 146 -11.33 6.56 18.21
C ARG A 146 -12.52 7.24 18.88
N LEU A 147 -13.19 8.15 18.17
CA LEU A 147 -14.43 8.80 18.62
C LEU A 147 -15.58 7.79 18.76
N ILE A 148 -15.64 6.77 17.90
CA ILE A 148 -16.65 5.71 17.97
C ILE A 148 -16.34 4.74 19.13
N LEU A 149 -15.07 4.41 19.35
CA LEU A 149 -14.61 3.42 20.34
C LEU A 149 -14.50 3.95 21.80
N ARG A 150 -15.19 5.05 22.13
CA ARG A 150 -15.06 5.91 23.34
C ARG A 150 -15.22 5.28 24.75
N GLY A 151 -15.18 3.96 24.92
CA GLY A 151 -15.24 3.30 26.23
C GLY A 151 -14.13 3.75 27.18
N ASN A 152 -14.42 3.82 28.48
CA ASN A 152 -13.40 4.20 29.49
C ASN A 152 -12.23 3.22 29.52
N GLU A 153 -12.52 1.92 29.35
CA GLU A 153 -11.49 0.87 29.25
C GLU A 153 -10.61 1.05 28.00
N PHE A 154 -11.24 1.31 26.85
CA PHE A 154 -10.52 1.61 25.59
C PHE A 154 -9.58 2.80 25.75
N LYS A 155 -10.05 3.91 26.34
CA LYS A 155 -9.22 5.10 26.54
C LYS A 155 -8.01 4.84 27.44
N ASN A 156 -8.20 4.09 28.53
CA ASN A 156 -7.09 3.73 29.41
C ASN A 156 -6.06 2.85 28.69
N GLU A 157 -6.50 1.86 27.92
CA GLU A 157 -5.60 1.00 27.14
C GLU A 157 -4.92 1.76 25.99
N GLU A 158 -5.63 2.65 25.30
CA GLU A 158 -5.08 3.53 24.27
C GLU A 158 -3.98 4.43 24.85
N GLU A 159 -4.23 5.05 26.00
CA GLU A 159 -3.25 5.92 26.68
C GLU A 159 -2.03 5.12 27.13
N ASN A 160 -2.22 3.90 27.65
CA ASN A 160 -1.11 3.02 27.99
C ASN A 160 -0.25 2.69 26.76
N ILE A 161 -0.86 2.40 25.61
CA ILE A 161 -0.15 2.08 24.36
C ILE A 161 0.63 3.29 23.83
N LYS A 162 0.07 4.50 23.93
CA LYS A 162 0.75 5.74 23.52
C LYS A 162 2.04 6.01 24.30
N ASN A 163 2.17 5.43 25.49
CA ASN A 163 3.30 5.65 26.39
C ASN A 163 4.37 4.55 26.32
N ILE A 164 4.21 3.56 25.43
CA ILE A 164 5.21 2.51 25.13
C ILE A 164 6.20 3.02 24.08
#